data_AF-A0A7W0K5Y6-F1
#
_entry.id   AF-A0A7W0K5Y6-F1
#
_cell.length_a   1.000
_cell.length_b   1.000
_cell.length_c   1.000
_cell.angle_alpha   90.00
_cell.angle_beta   90.00
_cell.angle_gamma   90.00
#
_symmetry.space_group_name_H-M   'P 1'
#
loop_
_entity.id
_entity.type
_entity.pdbx_description
1 polymer ?
#
loop_
_entity_poly.entity_id
_entity_poly.type
_entity_poly.pdbx_seq_one_letter_code
_entity_poly.pdbx_strand_id
1 'polypeptide(L)'
;MSDVEHMPYPEVMERIGELADALLTNPDPKVAARAEEMLDWIDTFHREGLSRLVGLIISWRGELFLETASGDEIAGVFLSTYDLTSDILDITTGRGDSA
;
A
#
# COMPACT_ATOMS: atom_id res chain seq x y z
N MET A 1 0.96 -13.28 -23.60
CA MET A 1 1.47 -12.77 -22.31
C MET A 1 2.44 -11.68 -22.69
N SER A 2 2.13 -10.41 -22.42
CA SER A 2 3.07 -9.35 -22.80
C SER A 2 4.32 -9.46 -21.94
N ASP A 3 5.47 -9.20 -22.55
CA ASP A 3 6.75 -8.99 -21.90
C ASP A 3 6.64 -7.83 -20.91
N VAL A 4 6.05 -8.06 -19.74
CA VAL A 4 6.27 -7.22 -18.57
C VAL A 4 7.70 -7.55 -18.15
N GLU A 5 8.65 -6.97 -18.88
CA GLU A 5 10.07 -6.96 -18.55
C GLU A 5 10.24 -6.69 -17.05
N HIS A 6 11.22 -7.37 -16.43
CA HIS A 6 11.55 -7.21 -15.01
C HIS A 6 12.00 -5.77 -14.71
N MET A 7 11.04 -4.87 -14.57
CA MET A 7 11.26 -3.47 -14.26
C MET A 7 11.47 -3.32 -12.75
N PRO A 8 12.48 -2.56 -12.29
CA PRO A 8 12.67 -2.25 -10.89
C PRO A 8 11.42 -1.61 -10.28
N TYR A 9 11.14 -1.90 -9.01
CA TYR A 9 9.94 -1.38 -8.32
C TYR A 9 9.76 0.14 -8.43
N PRO A 10 10.82 0.99 -8.28
CA PRO A 10 10.66 2.44 -8.44
C PRO A 10 10.16 2.84 -9.84
N GLU A 11 10.67 2.19 -10.88
CA GLU A 11 10.27 2.45 -12.27
C GLU A 11 8.84 1.96 -12.54
N VAL A 12 8.43 0.84 -11.93
CA VAL A 12 7.04 0.37 -11.97
C VAL A 12 6.10 1.42 -11.36
N MET A 13 6.45 1.98 -10.19
CA MET A 13 5.64 2.99 -9.52
C MET A 13 5.56 4.30 -10.31
N GLU A 14 6.68 4.74 -10.88
CA GLU A 14 6.70 5.90 -11.79
C GLU A 14 5.77 5.67 -12.97
N ARG A 15 5.85 4.49 -13.61
CA ARG A 15 5.02 4.17 -14.76
C ARG A 15 3.53 4.08 -14.42
N ILE A 16 3.19 3.54 -13.25
CA ILE A 16 1.81 3.53 -12.75
C ILE A 16 1.30 4.96 -12.56
N GLY A 17 2.11 5.85 -11.98
CA GLY A 17 1.78 7.26 -11.80
C GLY A 17 1.51 7.97 -13.13
N GLU A 18 2.42 7.83 -14.10
CA GLU A 18 2.24 8.42 -15.44
C GLU A 18 0.94 7.95 -16.13
N LEU A 19 0.61 6.66 -16.00
CA LEU A 19 -0.60 6.10 -16.58
C LEU A 19 -1.85 6.59 -15.86
N ALA A 20 -1.82 6.66 -14.53
CA ALA A 20 -2.91 7.22 -13.73
C ALA A 20 -3.18 8.67 -14.13
N ASP A 21 -2.13 9.51 -14.21
CA ASP A 21 -2.24 10.91 -14.61
C ASP A 21 -2.81 11.05 -16.03
N ALA A 22 -2.34 10.25 -16.98
CA ALA A 22 -2.85 10.26 -18.35
C ALA A 22 -4.33 9.86 -18.44
N LEU A 23 -4.78 8.93 -17.59
CA LEU A 23 -6.19 8.51 -17.54
C LEU A 23 -7.07 9.55 -16.84
N LEU A 24 -6.61 10.15 -15.74
CA LEU A 24 -7.34 11.16 -14.98
C LEU A 24 -7.45 12.49 -15.73
N THR A 25 -6.47 12.82 -16.58
CA THR A 25 -6.47 14.03 -17.41
C THR A 25 -7.05 13.81 -18.81
N ASN A 26 -7.68 12.65 -19.05
CA ASN A 26 -8.25 12.32 -20.34
C ASN A 26 -9.35 13.33 -20.77
N PRO A 27 -9.36 13.79 -22.03
CA PRO A 27 -10.37 14.76 -22.49
C PRO A 27 -11.81 14.20 -22.51
N ASP A 28 -11.99 12.87 -22.51
CA ASP A 28 -13.31 12.26 -22.27
C ASP A 28 -13.58 12.20 -20.76
N PRO A 29 -14.50 13.01 -20.23
CA PRO A 29 -14.79 13.04 -18.79
C PRO A 29 -15.31 11.70 -18.26
N LYS A 30 -15.87 10.82 -19.11
CA LYS A 30 -16.29 9.49 -18.69
C LYS A 30 -15.12 8.55 -18.45
N VAL A 31 -14.02 8.73 -19.18
CA VAL A 31 -12.80 7.95 -18.97
C VAL A 31 -12.12 8.40 -17.69
N ALA A 32 -11.97 9.71 -17.50
CA ALA A 32 -11.40 10.28 -16.28
C ALA A 32 -12.17 9.84 -15.02
N ALA A 33 -13.50 9.96 -15.02
CA ALA A 33 -14.33 9.56 -13.87
C ALA A 33 -14.24 8.06 -13.55
N ARG A 34 -14.14 7.19 -14.58
CA ARG A 34 -13.95 5.74 -14.37
C ARG A 34 -12.56 5.40 -13.86
N ALA A 35 -11.54 6.14 -14.29
CA ALA A 35 -10.18 5.96 -13.80
C ALA A 35 -10.09 6.37 -12.33
N GLU A 36 -10.69 7.49 -11.95
CA GLU A 36 -10.82 7.93 -10.56
C GLU A 36 -11.53 6.88 -9.70
N GLU A 37 -12.73 6.44 -10.11
CA GLU A 37 -13.47 5.38 -9.41
C GLU A 37 -12.64 4.09 -9.26
N MET A 38 -11.93 3.68 -10.31
CA MET A 38 -11.07 2.50 -10.26
C MET A 38 -9.92 2.65 -9.26
N LEU A 39 -9.25 3.81 -9.23
CA LEU A 39 -8.15 4.08 -8.31
C LEU A 39 -8.64 4.12 -6.86
N ASP A 40 -9.81 4.71 -6.59
CA ASP A 40 -10.44 4.69 -5.27
C ASP A 40 -10.75 3.26 -4.79
N TRP A 41 -11.25 2.41 -5.68
CA TRP A 41 -11.51 1.01 -5.35
C TRP A 41 -10.23 0.21 -5.13
N ILE A 42 -9.17 0.48 -5.89
CA ILE A 42 -7.84 -0.14 -5.68
C ILE A 42 -7.28 0.29 -4.32
N ASP A 43 -7.35 1.57 -3.96
CA ASP A 43 -6.89 2.05 -2.65
C ASP A 43 -7.66 1.39 -1.51
N THR A 44 -8.98 1.34 -1.63
CA THR A 44 -9.85 0.67 -0.64
C THR A 44 -9.50 -0.81 -0.50
N PHE A 45 -9.27 -1.50 -1.61
CA PHE A 45 -8.88 -2.91 -1.61
C PHE A 45 -7.52 -3.13 -0.95
N HIS A 46 -6.51 -2.31 -1.27
CA HIS A 46 -5.18 -2.39 -0.67
C HIS A 46 -5.21 -2.10 0.83
N ARG A 47 -5.89 -1.05 1.25
CA ARG A 47 -6.06 -0.70 2.67
C ARG A 47 -6.64 -1.87 3.45
N GLU A 48 -7.81 -2.37 3.03
CA GLU A 48 -8.51 -3.44 3.75
C GLU A 48 -7.70 -4.74 3.74
N GLY A 49 -7.13 -5.11 2.59
CA GLY A 49 -6.33 -6.33 2.45
C GLY A 49 -5.08 -6.30 3.32
N LEU A 50 -4.35 -5.18 3.30
CA LEU A 50 -3.11 -5.01 4.05
C LEU A 50 -3.38 -4.93 5.55
N SER A 51 -4.39 -4.17 5.98
CA SER A 51 -4.78 -4.11 7.40
C SER A 51 -5.14 -5.50 7.95
N ARG A 52 -5.89 -6.31 7.19
CA ARG A 52 -6.22 -7.69 7.60
C ARG A 52 -4.98 -8.58 7.66
N LEU A 53 -4.08 -8.47 6.67
CA LEU A 53 -2.84 -9.24 6.65
C LEU A 53 -1.96 -8.90 7.86
N VAL A 54 -1.77 -7.62 8.16
CA VAL A 54 -1.04 -7.16 9.36
C VAL A 54 -1.71 -7.70 10.62
N GLY A 55 -3.04 -7.63 10.72
CA GLY A 55 -3.79 -8.20 11.84
C GLY A 55 -3.57 -9.72 12.01
N LEU A 56 -3.51 -10.49 10.92
CA LEU A 56 -3.19 -11.91 10.96
C LEU A 56 -1.76 -12.16 11.47
N ILE A 57 -0.79 -11.37 11.01
CA ILE A 57 0.60 -11.50 11.43
C ILE A 57 0.75 -11.19 12.93
N ILE A 58 0.08 -10.13 13.42
CA ILE A 58 0.04 -9.80 14.86
C ILE A 58 -0.58 -10.96 15.65
N SER A 59 -1.67 -11.56 15.17
CA SER A 59 -2.34 -12.68 15.86
C SER A 59 -1.44 -13.91 16.03
N TRP A 60 -0.40 -14.04 15.20
CA TRP A 60 0.59 -15.11 15.26
C TRP A 60 1.88 -14.73 16.00
N ARG A 61 1.90 -13.58 16.68
CA ARG A 61 3.09 -13.04 17.35
C ARG A 61 4.25 -12.82 16.38
N GLY A 62 3.92 -12.26 15.21
CA GLY A 62 4.86 -11.94 14.14
C GLY A 62 5.45 -10.52 14.25
N GLU A 63 5.55 -9.94 15.44
CA GLU A 63 5.93 -8.53 15.63
C GLU A 63 7.32 -8.22 15.04
N LEU A 64 8.29 -9.13 15.22
CA LEU A 64 9.63 -8.97 14.64
C LEU A 64 9.62 -8.97 13.10
N PHE A 65 8.72 -9.75 12.49
CA PHE A 65 8.54 -9.74 11.04
C PHE A 65 7.99 -8.39 10.58
N LEU A 66 6.99 -7.85 11.30
CA LEU A 66 6.40 -6.55 10.97
C LEU A 66 7.38 -5.39 11.18
N GLU A 67 8.22 -5.45 12.22
CA GLU A 67 9.31 -4.48 12.42
C GLU A 67 10.31 -4.54 11.26
N THR A 68 10.72 -5.73 10.85
CA THR A 68 11.62 -5.92 9.70
C THR A 68 10.99 -5.42 8.40
N ALA A 69 9.72 -5.77 8.16
CA ALA A 69 8.99 -5.33 6.97
C ALA A 69 8.77 -3.81 6.94
N SER A 70 8.61 -3.18 8.11
CA SER A 70 8.49 -1.72 8.22
C SER A 70 9.80 -0.99 7.85
N GLY A 71 10.94 -1.64 8.04
CA GLY A 71 12.25 -1.13 7.64
C GLY A 71 12.63 -1.43 6.17
N ASP A 72 11.83 -2.22 5.46
CA ASP A 72 12.05 -2.54 4.05
C ASP A 72 11.68 -1.34 3.15
N GLU A 73 12.47 -1.10 2.10
CA GLU A 73 12.32 0.08 1.24
C GLU A 73 11.03 0.06 0.40
N ILE A 74 10.44 -1.12 0.17
CA ILE A 74 9.21 -1.30 -0.61
C ILE A 74 8.03 -1.56 0.33
N ALA A 75 8.14 -2.60 1.15
CA ALA A 75 7.06 -3.02 2.03
C ALA A 75 6.79 -1.97 3.12
N GLY A 76 7.83 -1.29 3.62
CA GLY A 76 7.71 -0.21 4.59
C GLY A 76 6.96 1.00 4.03
N VAL A 77 7.21 1.37 2.77
CA VAL A 77 6.45 2.43 2.09
C VAL A 77 4.98 2.03 2.00
N PHE A 78 4.69 0.80 1.55
CA PHE A 78 3.32 0.32 1.41
C PHE A 78 2.56 0.26 2.75
N LEU A 79 3.22 -0.17 3.83
CA LEU A 79 2.65 -0.12 5.19
C LEU A 79 2.40 1.31 5.66
N SER A 80 3.33 2.24 5.37
CA SER A 80 3.21 3.65 5.75
C SER A 80 2.11 4.39 5.00
N THR A 81 1.84 4.05 3.74
CA THR A 81 0.74 4.63 2.93
C THR A 81 -0.61 4.46 3.60
N TYR A 82 -0.77 3.40 4.40
CA TYR A 82 -2.00 3.07 5.10
C TYR A 82 -1.92 3.29 6.62
N ASP A 83 -0.93 4.05 7.09
CA ASP A 83 -0.69 4.37 8.51
C ASP A 83 -0.46 3.14 9.42
N LEU A 84 -0.06 2.00 8.86
CA LEU A 84 0.08 0.76 9.62
C LEU A 84 1.41 0.66 10.37
N THR A 85 2.39 1.48 10.01
CA THR A 85 3.72 1.48 10.66
C THR A 85 3.65 2.02 12.09
N SER A 86 2.83 3.04 12.37
CA SER A 86 2.64 3.56 13.73
C SER A 86 1.99 2.52 14.65
N ASP A 87 0.98 1.83 14.14
CA ASP A 87 0.26 0.80 14.90
C ASP A 87 1.19 -0.37 15.27
N ILE A 88 2.07 -0.76 14.33
CA ILE A 88 3.11 -1.77 14.57
C ILE A 88 4.07 -1.29 15.67
N LEU A 89 4.54 -0.04 15.62
CA LEU A 89 5.46 0.51 16.62
C LEU A 89 4.85 0.58 18.02
N ASP A 90 3.57 0.93 18.13
CA ASP A 90 2.88 0.99 19.43
C ASP A 90 2.74 -0.41 20.07
N ILE A 91 2.50 -1.43 19.24
CA ILE A 91 2.41 -2.82 19.67
C ILE A 91 3.79 -3.36 20.07
N THR A 92 4.83 -3.12 19.27
CA THR A 92 6.18 -3.67 19.53
C THR A 92 6.89 -2.98 20.70
N THR A 93 6.63 -1.69 20.92
CA THR A 93 7.24 -0.92 22.03
C THR A 93 6.44 -0.98 23.33
N GLY A 94 5.29 -1.68 23.35
CA GLY A 94 4.43 -1.83 24.52
C GLY A 94 3.76 -0.52 24.97
N ARG A 95 3.53 0.41 24.03
CA ARG A 95 2.92 1.72 24.32
C ARG A 95 1.38 1.69 24.24
N GLY A 96 0.80 0.60 23.75
CA GLY A 96 -0.63 0.33 23.82
C GLY A 96 -1.08 -0.12 25.20
N ASP A 97 -1.25 0.82 26.13
CA ASP A 97 -2.26 0.88 27.20
C ASP A 97 -1.75 1.69 28.40
N SER A 98 -2.16 2.96 28.42
CA SER A 98 -2.38 3.74 29.63
C SER A 98 -3.57 4.67 29.37
N ALA A 99 -4.76 4.10 29.35
CA ALA A 99 -6.04 4.81 29.46
C ALA A 99 -7.05 3.92 30.20
#